data_AF-A0A5J4PS37-F1
#
_entry.id   AF-A0A5J4PS37-F1
#
_cell.length_a   1.000
_cell.length_b   1.000
_cell.length_c   1.000
_cell.angle_alpha   90.00
_cell.angle_beta   90.00
_cell.angle_gamma   90.00
#
_symmetry.space_group_name_H-M   'P 1'
#
loop_
_entity.id
_entity.type
_entity.pdbx_description
1 polymer ?
#
loop_
_entity_poly.entity_id
_entity_poly.type
_entity_poly.pdbx_seq_one_letter_code
_entity_poly.pdbx_strand_id
1 'polypeptide(L)'
;MEFIDCIGGLGGGLYIWASQKLILVMLNKIIFQNCTGTFGGGMYMALSDISINIQITGELSFDNCSCTYYGGGMYITLSDIDTDVQITGELSFDNYSSAILGGGIYVSSSGSQLSFENKIQFIDCSSQNSGGGLYVDCYDEGTIRRSNLCLDAKWWYINY
;
A
#
# COMPACT_ATOMS: atom_id res chain seq x y z
N MET A 1 -2.90 17.73 1.50
CA MET A 1 -2.55 17.74 0.06
C MET A 1 -3.53 16.81 -0.64
N GLU A 2 -3.98 17.14 -1.85
CA GLU A 2 -5.01 16.36 -2.54
C GLU A 2 -4.54 16.03 -3.97
N PHE A 3 -4.71 14.77 -4.37
CA PHE A 3 -4.52 14.27 -5.72
C PHE A 3 -5.89 13.80 -6.21
N ILE A 4 -6.47 14.50 -7.19
CA ILE A 4 -7.84 14.28 -7.65
C ILE A 4 -7.82 13.92 -9.14
N ASP A 5 -8.58 12.90 -9.53
CA ASP A 5 -8.75 12.42 -10.92
C ASP A 5 -7.42 12.13 -11.64
N CYS A 6 -6.38 11.74 -10.88
CA CYS A 6 -5.06 11.50 -11.44
C CYS A 6 -5.01 10.12 -12.13
N ILE A 7 -4.44 10.07 -13.34
CA ILE A 7 -4.30 8.83 -14.11
C ILE A 7 -2.81 8.58 -14.38
N GLY A 8 -2.31 7.45 -13.89
CA GLY A 8 -0.90 7.09 -13.97
C GLY A 8 -0.68 5.73 -14.62
N GLY A 9 0.45 5.59 -15.31
CA GLY A 9 0.86 4.30 -15.90
C GLY A 9 1.26 3.25 -14.86
N LEU A 10 1.55 3.66 -13.62
CA LEU A 10 1.78 2.80 -12.46
C LEU A 10 0.88 3.30 -11.33
N GLY A 11 1.39 4.16 -10.44
CA GLY A 11 0.60 4.84 -9.42
C GLY A 11 -0.19 6.02 -10.00
N GLY A 12 -1.48 6.13 -9.70
CA GLY A 12 -2.33 7.18 -10.27
C GLY A 12 -1.98 8.58 -9.79
N GLY A 13 -1.87 8.77 -8.47
CA GLY A 13 -1.51 10.05 -7.86
C GLY A 13 -0.02 10.20 -7.54
N LEU A 14 0.61 9.14 -7.02
CA LEU A 14 2.01 9.16 -6.61
C LEU A 14 2.77 7.90 -7.04
N TYR A 15 3.93 8.11 -7.65
CA TYR A 15 4.87 7.05 -8.01
C TYR A 15 6.18 7.26 -7.26
N ILE A 16 6.56 6.28 -6.45
CA ILE A 16 7.83 6.27 -5.72
C ILE A 16 8.62 5.06 -6.17
N TRP A 17 9.83 5.32 -6.67
CA TRP A 17 10.83 4.30 -6.89
C TRP A 17 12.12 4.72 -6.20
N ALA A 18 12.64 3.85 -5.33
CA ALA A 18 13.86 4.10 -4.60
C ALA A 18 14.74 2.86 -4.63
N SER A 19 15.93 3.03 -5.20
CA SER A 19 17.00 2.01 -5.23
C SER A 19 18.22 2.41 -4.39
N GLN A 20 18.03 3.41 -3.54
CA GLN A 20 19.02 4.01 -2.64
C GLN A 20 18.26 4.51 -1.41
N LYS A 21 19.00 4.88 -0.35
CA LYS A 21 18.45 5.49 0.85
C LYS A 21 17.41 6.58 0.54
N LEU A 22 16.17 6.33 0.96
CA LEU A 22 15.06 7.28 0.91
C LEU A 22 14.57 7.54 2.33
N ILE A 23 14.44 8.82 2.69
CA ILE A 23 13.64 9.24 3.84
C ILE A 23 12.46 10.01 3.28
N LEU A 24 11.28 9.39 3.29
CA LEU A 24 10.05 10.04 2.88
C LEU A 24 9.24 10.38 4.12
N VAL A 25 8.97 11.67 4.32
CA VAL A 25 8.11 12.15 5.41
C VAL A 25 6.86 12.77 4.82
N MET A 26 5.73 12.11 5.02
CA MET A 26 4.41 12.64 4.65
C MET A 26 3.71 13.18 5.88
N LEU A 27 3.70 14.51 5.99
CA LEU A 27 3.08 15.26 7.08
C LEU A 27 1.65 15.64 6.72
N ASN A 28 0.78 15.71 7.73
CA ASN A 28 -0.63 16.08 7.61
C ASN A 28 -1.47 15.09 6.78
N LYS A 29 -2.75 15.41 6.58
CA LYS A 29 -3.65 14.60 5.77
C LYS A 29 -3.33 14.74 4.27
N ILE A 30 -3.12 13.61 3.60
CA ILE A 30 -3.00 13.50 2.13
C ILE A 30 -4.17 12.67 1.63
N ILE A 31 -4.83 13.17 0.60
CA ILE A 31 -6.02 12.55 0.00
C ILE A 31 -5.71 12.19 -1.45
N PHE A 32 -5.99 10.95 -1.83
CA PHE A 32 -6.03 10.47 -3.20
C PHE A 32 -7.48 10.18 -3.54
N GLN A 33 -8.07 10.95 -4.45
CA GLN A 33 -9.46 10.83 -4.85
C GLN A 33 -9.58 10.51 -6.34
N ASN A 34 -10.39 9.50 -6.68
CA ASN A 34 -10.65 9.08 -8.07
C ASN A 34 -9.37 8.77 -8.88
N CYS A 35 -8.27 8.42 -8.22
CA CYS A 35 -7.01 8.17 -8.91
C CYS A 35 -7.01 6.77 -9.52
N THR A 36 -6.49 6.65 -10.73
CA THR A 36 -6.42 5.38 -11.47
C THR A 36 -4.99 5.07 -11.85
N GLY A 37 -4.57 3.84 -11.57
CA GLY A 37 -3.22 3.35 -11.86
C GLY A 37 -3.23 1.96 -12.49
N THR A 38 -2.14 1.55 -13.13
CA THR A 38 -1.98 0.13 -13.49
C THR A 38 -1.74 -0.73 -12.24
N PHE A 39 -1.01 -0.18 -11.27
CA PHE A 39 -0.70 -0.78 -9.97
C PHE A 39 -0.74 0.32 -8.91
N GLY A 40 -1.57 0.19 -7.88
CA GLY A 40 -1.74 1.27 -6.91
C GLY A 40 -2.56 2.43 -7.47
N GLY A 41 -3.88 2.40 -7.33
CA GLY A 41 -4.73 3.45 -7.91
C GLY A 41 -4.37 4.86 -7.43
N GLY A 42 -4.07 5.02 -6.14
CA GLY A 42 -3.51 6.26 -5.60
C GLY A 42 -1.99 6.26 -5.61
N MET A 43 -1.36 5.21 -5.11
CA MET A 43 0.09 5.21 -4.85
C MET A 43 0.78 3.91 -5.22
N TYR A 44 1.91 4.04 -5.91
CA TYR A 44 2.82 2.95 -6.23
C TYR A 44 4.17 3.15 -5.55
N MET A 45 4.68 2.12 -4.88
CA MET A 45 5.99 2.09 -4.24
C MET A 45 6.78 0.86 -4.66
N ALA A 46 7.95 1.07 -5.26
CA ALA A 46 8.94 0.04 -5.52
C ALA A 46 10.25 0.40 -4.83
N LEU A 47 10.67 -0.41 -3.86
CA LEU A 47 11.72 -0.09 -2.92
C LEU A 47 12.76 -1.22 -2.89
N SER A 48 14.01 -0.86 -3.08
CA SER A 48 15.15 -1.78 -3.13
C SER A 48 16.40 -1.09 -2.55
N ASP A 49 16.50 -1.02 -1.22
CA ASP A 49 17.73 -0.65 -0.47
C ASP A 49 17.47 -0.81 1.05
N ILE A 50 18.44 -1.37 1.78
CA ILE A 50 18.39 -1.61 3.23
C ILE A 50 18.16 -0.36 4.10
N SER A 51 18.37 0.84 3.56
CA SER A 51 18.33 2.12 4.27
C SER A 51 17.06 2.94 4.02
N ILE A 52 16.01 2.35 3.42
CA ILE A 52 14.76 3.06 3.13
C ILE A 52 13.91 3.19 4.40
N ASN A 53 13.52 4.40 4.75
CA ASN A 53 12.63 4.68 5.87
C ASN A 53 11.48 5.61 5.42
N ILE A 54 10.25 5.10 5.40
CA ILE A 54 9.07 5.85 4.92
C ILE A 54 8.19 6.21 6.10
N GLN A 55 8.38 7.40 6.67
CA GLN A 55 7.57 7.89 7.78
C GLN A 55 6.35 8.63 7.26
N ILE A 56 5.27 7.90 7.10
CA ILE A 56 3.95 8.49 6.96
C ILE A 56 3.54 8.85 8.38
N THR A 57 3.52 10.12 8.78
CA THR A 57 3.11 10.46 10.16
C THR A 57 1.74 11.13 10.20
N GLY A 58 1.26 11.58 9.04
CA GLY A 58 -0.12 12.03 8.86
C GLY A 58 -1.09 10.90 8.50
N GLU A 59 -2.27 11.30 8.04
CA GLU A 59 -3.32 10.42 7.55
C GLU A 59 -3.23 10.31 6.02
N LEU A 60 -3.15 9.10 5.48
CA LEU A 60 -3.37 8.88 4.05
C LEU A 60 -4.78 8.35 3.84
N SER A 61 -5.58 9.15 3.15
CA SER A 61 -6.90 8.75 2.70
C SER A 61 -6.84 8.46 1.22
N PHE A 62 -7.28 7.28 0.86
CA PHE A 62 -7.63 6.94 -0.51
C PHE A 62 -9.16 7.02 -0.58
N ASP A 63 -9.73 7.46 -1.69
CA ASP A 63 -11.16 7.59 -1.92
C ASP A 63 -11.45 7.30 -3.39
N ASN A 64 -12.21 6.23 -3.66
CA ASN A 64 -12.62 5.84 -5.01
C ASN A 64 -11.43 5.68 -5.99
N CYS A 65 -10.27 5.23 -5.50
CA CYS A 65 -9.13 4.90 -6.35
C CYS A 65 -9.29 3.50 -6.94
N SER A 66 -8.74 3.26 -8.13
CA SER A 66 -8.82 1.95 -8.79
C SER A 66 -7.55 1.56 -9.52
N CYS A 67 -7.35 0.26 -9.72
CA CYS A 67 -6.23 -0.24 -10.51
C CYS A 67 -6.57 -1.39 -11.46
N THR A 68 -5.78 -1.52 -12.52
CA THR A 68 -5.91 -2.60 -13.52
C THR A 68 -5.44 -3.96 -13.04
N TYR A 69 -4.51 -4.04 -12.07
CA TYR A 69 -3.97 -5.32 -11.60
C TYR A 69 -4.01 -5.47 -10.08
N TYR A 70 -3.12 -4.78 -9.37
CA TYR A 70 -2.88 -5.03 -7.94
C TYR A 70 -2.87 -3.73 -7.12
N GLY A 71 -3.48 -3.76 -5.93
CA GLY A 71 -3.49 -2.63 -5.00
C GLY A 71 -4.43 -1.51 -5.46
N GLY A 72 -5.73 -1.63 -5.21
CA GLY A 72 -6.71 -0.63 -5.71
C GLY A 72 -6.44 0.78 -5.19
N GLY A 73 -5.94 0.93 -3.97
CA GLY A 73 -5.40 2.18 -3.44
C GLY A 73 -3.87 2.25 -3.51
N MET A 74 -3.20 1.23 -2.97
CA MET A 74 -1.75 1.24 -2.79
C MET A 74 -1.08 -0.07 -3.23
N TYR A 75 0.03 0.05 -3.95
CA TYR A 75 0.89 -1.07 -4.33
C TYR A 75 2.28 -0.89 -3.72
N ILE A 76 2.82 -1.92 -3.07
CA ILE A 76 4.16 -1.93 -2.47
C ILE A 76 4.90 -3.18 -2.92
N THR A 77 6.12 -3.01 -3.43
CA THR A 77 7.07 -4.10 -3.65
C THR A 77 8.41 -3.80 -2.98
N LEU A 78 8.92 -4.77 -2.23
CA LEU A 78 10.21 -4.76 -1.54
C LEU A 78 11.05 -5.92 -2.08
N SER A 79 12.18 -5.65 -2.74
CA SER A 79 12.94 -6.68 -3.47
C SER A 79 14.35 -6.96 -2.95
N ASP A 80 14.87 -6.18 -2.01
CA ASP A 80 16.22 -6.38 -1.46
C ASP A 80 16.17 -6.98 -0.05
N ILE A 81 17.11 -7.87 0.25
CA ILE A 81 17.25 -8.46 1.59
C ILE A 81 17.60 -7.35 2.60
N ASP A 82 16.96 -7.37 3.77
CA ASP A 82 17.18 -6.44 4.90
C ASP A 82 16.66 -4.99 4.73
N THR A 83 15.70 -4.75 3.83
CA THR A 83 14.97 -3.45 3.83
C THR A 83 13.94 -3.41 4.97
N ASP A 84 13.94 -2.35 5.79
CA ASP A 84 12.94 -2.12 6.86
C ASP A 84 12.05 -0.90 6.55
N VAL A 85 10.84 -1.14 6.07
CA VAL A 85 9.86 -0.09 5.79
C VAL A 85 8.86 0.02 6.94
N GLN A 86 8.74 1.22 7.51
CA GLN A 86 7.85 1.46 8.66
C GLN A 86 6.78 2.49 8.33
N ILE A 87 5.55 2.05 8.05
CA ILE A 87 4.43 2.98 7.83
C ILE A 87 3.81 3.31 9.18
N THR A 88 4.15 4.51 9.68
CA THR A 88 3.74 5.01 10.99
C THR A 88 2.47 5.86 10.96
N GLY A 89 1.74 5.87 9.85
CA GLY A 89 0.63 6.79 9.60
C GLY A 89 -0.70 6.07 9.69
N GLU A 90 -1.77 6.82 9.86
CA GLU A 90 -3.10 6.25 9.70
C GLU A 90 -3.41 6.09 8.21
N LEU A 91 -3.90 4.92 7.83
CA LEU A 91 -4.32 4.65 6.46
C LEU A 91 -5.82 4.39 6.43
N SER A 92 -6.54 5.15 5.63
CA SER A 92 -7.95 4.94 5.36
C SER A 92 -8.15 4.62 3.89
N PHE A 93 -8.80 3.49 3.66
CA PHE A 93 -9.25 3.07 2.35
C PHE A 93 -10.78 3.00 2.41
N ASP A 94 -11.47 3.96 1.75
CA ASP A 94 -12.90 3.87 1.42
C ASP A 94 -13.23 3.60 -0.08
N ASN A 95 -14.04 2.57 -0.35
CA ASN A 95 -14.64 2.16 -1.64
C ASN A 95 -13.64 1.80 -2.77
N TYR A 96 -13.23 0.52 -2.87
CA TYR A 96 -12.29 0.06 -3.92
C TYR A 96 -12.69 -1.21 -4.63
N SER A 97 -12.28 -1.24 -5.88
CA SER A 97 -12.04 -2.45 -6.63
C SER A 97 -10.58 -2.47 -7.08
N SER A 98 -9.79 -3.45 -6.61
CA SER A 98 -8.67 -3.90 -7.42
C SER A 98 -9.15 -4.95 -8.40
N ALA A 99 -8.61 -4.94 -9.61
CA ALA A 99 -9.02 -5.88 -10.62
C ALA A 99 -8.58 -7.33 -10.34
N ILE A 100 -7.55 -7.57 -9.51
CA ILE A 100 -7.07 -8.95 -9.25
C ILE A 100 -6.80 -9.20 -7.77
N LEU A 101 -5.79 -8.57 -7.18
CA LEU A 101 -5.35 -8.82 -5.79
C LEU A 101 -5.25 -7.52 -5.00
N GLY A 102 -5.53 -7.57 -3.70
CA GLY A 102 -5.32 -6.42 -2.81
C GLY A 102 -6.25 -5.25 -3.13
N GLY A 103 -7.52 -5.36 -2.79
CA GLY A 103 -8.53 -4.35 -3.15
C GLY A 103 -8.19 -2.95 -2.63
N GLY A 104 -7.71 -2.84 -1.39
CA GLY A 104 -7.09 -1.61 -0.89
C GLY A 104 -5.57 -1.60 -1.13
N ILE A 105 -4.86 -2.56 -0.55
CA ILE A 105 -3.39 -2.63 -0.59
C ILE A 105 -2.94 -3.97 -1.18
N TYR A 106 -1.91 -3.94 -2.01
CA TYR A 106 -1.10 -5.11 -2.36
C TYR A 106 0.33 -4.91 -1.86
N VAL A 107 0.90 -5.94 -1.20
CA VAL A 107 2.30 -5.96 -0.77
C VAL A 107 2.97 -7.24 -1.27
N SER A 108 4.14 -7.08 -1.89
CA SER A 108 5.09 -8.17 -2.14
C SER A 108 6.41 -7.86 -1.45
N SER A 109 6.94 -8.81 -0.67
CA SER A 109 8.17 -8.64 0.09
C SER A 109 9.12 -9.83 -0.08
N SER A 110 10.36 -9.57 -0.48
CA SER A 110 11.43 -10.57 -0.62
C SER A 110 12.55 -10.26 0.36
N GLY A 111 12.70 -11.06 1.42
CA GLY A 111 13.76 -10.85 2.44
C GLY A 111 13.72 -9.50 3.17
N SER A 112 12.61 -8.77 3.06
CA SER A 112 12.39 -7.44 3.62
C SER A 112 11.32 -7.44 4.71
N GLN A 113 11.36 -6.43 5.58
CA GLN A 113 10.39 -6.19 6.63
C GLN A 113 9.50 -4.99 6.27
N LEU A 114 8.19 -5.16 6.40
CA LEU A 114 7.23 -4.06 6.35
C LEU A 114 6.44 -4.03 7.67
N SER A 115 6.42 -2.90 8.34
CA SER A 115 5.55 -2.70 9.50
C SER A 115 4.50 -1.62 9.26
N PHE A 116 3.29 -1.87 9.77
CA PHE A 116 2.26 -0.87 9.90
C PHE A 116 2.03 -0.62 11.39
N GLU A 117 2.40 0.56 11.86
CA GLU A 117 2.42 0.88 13.30
C GLU A 117 1.12 1.52 13.80
N ASN A 118 0.32 2.06 12.88
CA ASN A 118 -0.92 2.77 13.19
C ASN A 118 -2.13 2.12 12.52
N LYS A 119 -3.32 2.68 12.81
CA LYS A 119 -4.60 2.13 12.36
C LYS A 119 -4.65 2.09 10.83
N ILE A 120 -5.14 0.95 10.33
CA ILE A 120 -5.50 0.79 8.92
C ILE A 120 -6.97 0.41 8.86
N GLN A 121 -7.72 1.15 8.05
CA GLN A 121 -9.14 0.92 7.83
C GLN A 121 -9.40 0.59 6.36
N PHE A 122 -10.20 -0.46 6.15
CA PHE A 122 -10.69 -0.87 4.83
C PHE A 122 -12.21 -0.85 4.89
N ILE A 123 -12.83 0.04 4.12
CA ILE A 123 -14.29 0.20 4.01
C ILE A 123 -14.64 -0.13 2.56
N ASP A 124 -15.57 -1.08 2.38
CA ASP A 124 -16.07 -1.51 1.07
C ASP A 124 -14.95 -1.79 0.04
N CYS A 125 -13.85 -2.36 0.51
CA CYS A 125 -12.72 -2.77 -0.32
C CYS A 125 -12.96 -4.19 -0.85
N SER A 126 -12.85 -4.38 -2.16
CA SER A 126 -13.00 -5.67 -2.82
C SER A 126 -11.91 -5.93 -3.85
N SER A 127 -11.61 -7.20 -4.09
CA SER A 127 -10.75 -7.66 -5.17
C SER A 127 -11.42 -8.84 -5.87
N GLN A 128 -11.10 -9.04 -7.16
CA GLN A 128 -11.75 -10.11 -7.94
C GLN A 128 -11.28 -11.53 -7.53
N ASN A 129 -10.05 -11.67 -7.04
CA ASN A 129 -9.47 -12.96 -6.71
C ASN A 129 -9.24 -13.12 -5.20
N SER A 130 -8.28 -12.39 -4.63
CA SER A 130 -7.89 -12.53 -3.21
C SER A 130 -7.52 -11.21 -2.56
N GLY A 131 -7.72 -11.11 -1.25
CA GLY A 131 -7.33 -9.95 -0.44
C GLY A 131 -8.15 -8.68 -0.74
N GLY A 132 -9.45 -8.69 -0.44
CA GLY A 132 -10.33 -7.53 -0.71
C GLY A 132 -9.89 -6.23 -0.01
N GLY A 133 -9.31 -6.30 1.20
CA GLY A 133 -8.69 -5.14 1.85
C GLY A 133 -7.19 -5.09 1.58
N LEU A 134 -6.48 -6.16 1.95
CA LEU A 134 -5.04 -6.27 1.76
C LEU A 134 -4.68 -7.70 1.33
N TYR A 135 -3.81 -7.77 0.33
CA TYR A 135 -3.12 -8.98 -0.10
C TYR A 135 -1.63 -8.85 0.22
N VAL A 136 -1.05 -9.91 0.78
CA VAL A 136 0.36 -9.97 1.15
C VAL A 136 1.00 -11.22 0.55
N ASP A 137 2.10 -11.02 -0.17
CA ASP A 137 3.02 -12.06 -0.59
C ASP A 137 4.39 -11.84 0.06
N CYS A 138 4.90 -12.83 0.77
CA CYS A 138 6.22 -12.77 1.42
C CYS A 138 7.01 -14.02 1.07
N TYR A 139 8.26 -13.85 0.65
CA TYR A 139 9.18 -14.94 0.37
C TYR A 139 10.60 -14.57 0.80
N ASP A 140 11.51 -15.56 0.80
CA ASP A 140 12.91 -15.42 1.21
C ASP A 140 13.09 -14.76 2.60
N GLU A 141 12.30 -15.20 3.60
CA GLU A 141 12.30 -14.68 4.98
C GLU A 141 11.73 -13.25 5.15
N GLY A 142 11.07 -12.70 4.13
CA GLY A 142 10.31 -11.46 4.26
C GLY A 142 9.22 -11.54 5.33
N THR A 143 9.00 -10.46 6.09
CA THR A 143 7.99 -10.43 7.15
C THR A 143 7.14 -9.16 7.10
N ILE A 144 5.86 -9.28 7.51
CA ILE A 144 5.00 -8.13 7.76
C ILE A 144 4.59 -8.11 9.24
N ARG A 145 4.82 -6.99 9.91
CA ARG A 145 4.46 -6.77 11.32
C ARG A 145 3.32 -5.77 11.46
N ARG A 146 2.46 -5.99 12.45
CA ARG A 146 1.35 -5.08 12.79
C ARG A 146 1.13 -4.97 14.28
N SER A 147 0.87 -3.75 14.75
CA SER A 147 0.62 -3.45 16.16
C SER A 147 -0.87 -3.24 16.50
N ASN A 148 -1.72 -2.70 15.60
CA ASN A 148 -3.15 -2.42 15.91
C ASN A 148 -4.09 -2.46 14.68
N LEU A 149 -4.73 -3.60 14.41
CA LEU A 149 -5.65 -3.77 13.27
C LEU A 149 -7.11 -3.89 13.74
N CYS A 150 -7.98 -2.96 13.31
CA CYS A 150 -9.43 -3.05 13.51
C CYS A 150 -10.04 -3.73 12.28
N LEU A 151 -10.65 -4.90 12.46
CA LEU A 151 -10.97 -5.83 11.37
C LEU A 151 -12.49 -6.07 11.26
N ASP A 152 -13.03 -5.85 10.05
CA ASP A 152 -14.27 -6.51 9.62
C ASP A 152 -13.90 -7.72 8.74
N ALA A 153 -14.38 -8.89 9.15
CA ALA A 153 -13.71 -10.18 9.00
C ALA A 153 -13.87 -10.90 7.64
N LYS A 154 -13.74 -10.23 6.49
CA LYS A 154 -14.03 -10.88 5.18
C LYS A 154 -12.91 -10.95 4.13
N TRP A 155 -11.73 -10.39 4.34
CA TRP A 155 -10.90 -10.05 3.15
C TRP A 155 -9.38 -10.22 3.25
N TRP A 156 -8.88 -11.23 3.97
CA TRP A 156 -7.43 -11.53 4.03
C TRP A 156 -7.06 -12.79 3.27
N TYR A 157 -5.95 -12.73 2.53
CA TYR A 157 -5.22 -13.90 2.04
C TYR A 157 -3.73 -13.66 2.26
N ILE A 158 -3.08 -14.60 2.96
CA ILE A 158 -1.65 -14.60 3.29
C ILE A 158 -1.12 -15.98 2.90
N ASN A 159 -0.17 -16.04 1.96
CA ASN A 159 0.58 -17.27 1.68
C ASN A 159 1.84 -17.31 2.56
N TYR A 160 2.13 -18.49 3.10
CA TYR A 160 3.33 -18.81 3.87
C TYR A 160 4.31 -19.63 3.03
#